data_AF-A0A2D4WTM5-F1
#
_entry.id   AF-A0A2D4WTM5-F1
#
_cell.length_a   1.000
_cell.length_b   1.000
_cell.length_c   1.000
_cell.angle_alpha   90.00
_cell.angle_beta   90.00
_cell.angle_gamma   90.00
#
_symmetry.space_group_name_H-M   'P 1'
#
loop_
_entity.id
_entity.type
_entity.pdbx_description
1 polymer ?
#
loop_
_entity_poly.entity_id
_entity_poly.type
_entity_poly.pdbx_seq_one_letter_code
_entity_poly.pdbx_strand_id
1 'polypeptide(L)'
;QMIKRTGRFGPFIASPNYPDTQFVLNIDKKGGLKLPSPPPYETELTCPKCEERPMYLREGARGPWLGCSGFPKCRGRMGWAKLEEDERKTLELALKNHLKQHPMPVITRMDDTPIEAGTPIGDLLVPGGVAVLSLHPDAGKEEEVSSAAS
;
A
#
# COMPACT_ATOMS: atom_id res chain seq x y z
N GLN A 1 -1.83 -2.48 -19.90
CA GLN A 1 -2.13 -3.85 -19.40
C GLN A 1 -1.42 -4.04 -18.06
N MET A 2 -2.00 -4.79 -17.13
CA MET A 2 -1.42 -5.07 -15.81
C MET A 2 -1.25 -6.60 -15.67
N ILE A 3 -0.14 -7.06 -15.10
CA ILE A 3 0.23 -8.49 -15.02
C ILE A 3 0.21 -8.96 -13.57
N LYS A 4 -0.44 -10.10 -13.31
CA LYS A 4 -0.42 -10.77 -12.01
C LYS A 4 0.94 -11.44 -11.79
N ARG A 5 1.62 -11.09 -10.70
CA ARG A 5 2.87 -11.70 -10.23
C ARG A 5 2.70 -12.21 -8.80
N THR A 6 3.60 -13.07 -8.37
CA THR A 6 3.61 -13.64 -7.01
C THR A 6 4.94 -13.31 -6.35
N GLY A 7 4.91 -12.83 -5.10
CA GLY A 7 6.12 -12.52 -4.33
C GLY A 7 5.94 -12.80 -2.83
N ARG A 8 6.93 -12.41 -2.02
CA ARG A 8 6.98 -12.70 -0.57
C ARG A 8 5.78 -12.20 0.25
N PHE A 9 5.13 -11.13 -0.19
CA PHE A 9 3.99 -10.52 0.49
C PHE A 9 2.63 -11.00 -0.04
N GLY A 10 2.64 -11.98 -0.94
CA GLY A 10 1.46 -12.49 -1.62
C GLY A 10 1.41 -12.11 -3.11
N PRO A 11 0.32 -12.49 -3.80
CA PRO A 11 0.10 -12.11 -5.19
C PRO A 11 -0.20 -10.62 -5.32
N PHE A 12 0.29 -10.02 -6.40
CA PHE A 12 0.10 -8.60 -6.72
C PHE A 12 -0.02 -8.41 -8.23
N ILE A 13 -0.50 -7.25 -8.65
CA ILE A 13 -0.60 -6.85 -10.06
C ILE A 13 0.35 -5.67 -10.30
N ALA A 14 1.18 -5.75 -11.32
CA ALA A 14 2.14 -4.71 -11.67
C ALA A 14 2.13 -4.40 -13.18
N SER A 15 2.60 -3.21 -13.53
CA SER A 15 2.84 -2.86 -14.94
C SER A 15 3.95 -3.75 -15.53
N PRO A 16 3.85 -4.17 -16.82
CA PRO A 16 4.97 -4.81 -17.51
C PRO A 16 6.18 -3.89 -17.70
N ASN A 17 5.97 -2.57 -17.72
CA ASN A 17 7.00 -1.57 -18.02
C ASN A 17 7.80 -1.14 -16.77
N TYR A 18 8.21 -2.09 -15.94
CA TYR A 18 9.17 -1.83 -14.88
C TYR A 18 10.58 -1.69 -15.49
N PRO A 19 11.40 -0.68 -15.13
CA PRO A 19 11.30 0.24 -13.99
C PRO A 19 10.58 1.57 -14.25
N ASP A 20 10.18 1.86 -15.49
CA ASP A 20 9.61 3.16 -15.89
C ASP A 20 8.28 3.48 -15.20
N THR A 21 7.46 2.45 -14.93
CA THR A 21 6.20 2.59 -14.20
C THR A 21 6.17 1.65 -12.98
N GLN A 22 6.27 2.22 -11.78
CA GLN A 22 6.35 1.47 -10.52
C GLN A 22 4.99 1.23 -9.83
N PHE A 23 3.90 1.30 -10.58
CA PHE A 23 2.56 1.12 -10.03
C PHE A 23 2.26 -0.36 -9.72
N VAL A 24 1.92 -0.66 -8.47
CA VAL A 24 1.67 -2.01 -7.95
C VAL A 24 0.38 -2.02 -7.14
N LEU A 25 -0.47 -3.01 -7.39
CA LEU A 25 -1.69 -3.27 -6.63
C LEU A 25 -1.60 -4.63 -5.94
N ASN A 26 -1.82 -4.63 -4.63
CA ASN A 26 -1.77 -5.86 -3.85
C ASN A 26 -3.11 -6.60 -3.92
N ILE A 27 -3.06 -7.92 -3.72
CA ILE A 27 -4.24 -8.78 -3.68
C ILE A 27 -4.37 -9.37 -2.27
N ASP A 28 -5.58 -9.39 -1.73
CA ASP A 28 -5.89 -10.02 -0.45
C ASP A 28 -5.82 -11.55 -0.50
N LYS A 29 -5.77 -12.19 0.68
CA LYS A 29 -5.85 -13.66 0.80
C LYS A 29 -7.13 -14.24 0.17
N LYS A 30 -8.18 -13.43 0.06
CA LYS A 30 -9.47 -13.78 -0.57
C LYS A 30 -9.48 -13.56 -2.09
N GLY A 31 -8.35 -13.15 -2.69
CA GLY A 31 -8.25 -12.87 -4.12
C GLY A 31 -8.81 -11.51 -4.55
N GLY A 32 -9.22 -10.67 -3.60
CA GLY A 32 -9.75 -9.33 -3.87
C GLY A 32 -8.64 -8.29 -4.05
N LEU A 33 -8.84 -7.33 -4.96
CA LEU A 33 -7.93 -6.22 -5.17
C LEU A 33 -7.94 -5.22 -4.00
N LYS A 34 -6.75 -4.86 -3.51
CA LYS A 34 -6.55 -3.76 -2.57
C LYS A 34 -6.19 -2.50 -3.31
N LEU A 35 -7.05 -1.49 -3.18
CA LEU A 35 -6.79 -0.15 -3.71
C LEU A 35 -5.73 0.57 -2.86
N PRO A 36 -4.90 1.43 -3.48
CA PRO A 36 -3.91 2.21 -2.76
C PRO A 36 -4.63 3.21 -1.84
N SER A 37 -4.23 3.21 -0.57
CA SER A 37 -4.67 4.24 0.37
C SER A 37 -3.98 5.57 0.07
N PRO A 38 -4.63 6.71 0.36
CA PRO A 38 -4.00 8.02 0.21
C PRO A 38 -2.75 8.12 1.09
N PRO A 39 -1.78 8.97 0.71
CA PRO A 39 -0.57 9.17 1.51
C PRO A 39 -0.95 9.69 2.91
N PRO A 40 -0.24 9.23 3.96
CA PRO A 40 -0.47 9.73 5.31
C PRO A 40 -0.17 11.24 5.40
N TYR A 41 -0.85 11.93 6.32
CA TYR A 41 -0.50 13.31 6.67
C TYR A 41 0.61 13.31 7.73
N GLU A 42 1.65 14.12 7.53
CA GLU A 42 2.75 14.26 8.48
C GLU A 42 2.44 15.31 9.54
N THR A 43 2.56 14.93 10.82
CA THR A 43 2.30 15.83 11.94
C THR A 43 3.60 16.25 12.62
N GLU A 44 3.55 17.37 13.34
CA GLU A 44 4.66 17.88 14.17
C GLU A 44 4.87 17.07 15.46
N LEU A 45 3.99 16.09 15.74
CA LEU A 45 4.07 15.26 16.92
C LEU A 45 5.20 14.25 16.79
N THR A 46 6.05 14.18 17.81
CA THR A 46 7.17 13.23 17.86
C THR A 46 6.72 11.90 18.43
N CYS A 47 7.25 10.79 17.89
CA CYS A 47 6.88 9.45 18.34
C CYS A 47 7.36 9.18 19.77
N PRO A 48 6.48 8.78 20.71
CA PRO A 48 6.85 8.53 22.11
C PRO A 48 7.68 7.25 22.33
N LYS A 49 7.93 6.46 21.28
CA LYS A 49 8.69 5.21 21.36
C LYS A 49 10.14 5.36 20.90
N CYS A 50 10.36 6.18 19.87
CA CYS A 50 11.69 6.38 19.30
C CYS A 50 12.19 7.81 19.44
N GLU A 51 11.35 8.76 19.84
CA GLU A 51 11.67 10.17 20.18
C GLU A 51 12.36 10.98 19.08
N GLU A 52 12.66 10.38 17.93
CA GLU A 52 13.41 10.99 16.83
C GLU A 52 12.53 11.29 15.60
N ARG A 53 11.39 10.61 15.46
CA ARG A 53 10.64 10.57 14.20
C ARG A 53 9.24 11.17 14.35
N PRO A 54 8.76 11.91 13.34
CA PRO A 54 7.41 12.46 13.35
C PRO A 54 6.36 11.36 13.26
N MET A 55 5.14 11.72 13.64
CA MET A 55 3.99 10.84 13.54
C MET A 55 3.20 11.12 12.26
N TYR A 56 2.68 10.06 11.69
CA TYR A 56 1.80 10.06 10.54
C TYR A 56 0.38 9.87 10.99
N LEU A 57 -0.47 10.83 10.63
CA LEU A 57 -1.90 10.79 10.79
C LEU A 57 -2.53 10.08 9.59
N ARG A 58 -3.26 9.01 9.89
CA ARG A 58 -3.94 8.17 8.90
C ARG A 58 -5.41 8.03 9.26
N GLU A 59 -6.24 7.94 8.23
CA GLU A 59 -7.63 7.54 8.40
C GLU A 59 -7.71 6.00 8.51
N GLY A 60 -8.49 5.51 9.46
CA GLY A 60 -8.78 4.09 9.63
C GLY A 60 -10.26 3.86 9.84
N ALA A 61 -10.69 2.59 9.81
CA ALA A 61 -12.10 2.21 9.96
C ALA A 61 -12.72 2.64 11.32
N ARG A 62 -11.89 2.88 12.35
CA ARG A 62 -12.32 3.33 13.68
C ARG A 62 -12.08 4.83 13.93
N GLY A 63 -11.73 5.58 12.88
CA GLY A 63 -11.34 6.98 12.96
C GLY A 63 -9.85 7.23 12.73
N PRO A 64 -9.42 8.50 12.82
CA PRO A 64 -8.04 8.91 12.63
C PRO A 64 -7.12 8.35 13.72
N TRP A 65 -5.90 7.97 13.35
CA TRP A 65 -4.90 7.44 14.28
C TRP A 65 -3.48 7.86 13.89
N LEU A 66 -2.61 7.92 14.89
CA LEU A 66 -1.21 8.35 14.74
C LEU A 66 -0.27 7.14 14.82
N GLY A 67 0.52 6.95 13.76
CA GLY A 67 1.58 5.94 13.68
C GLY A 67 2.94 6.55 13.42
N CYS A 68 4.02 5.97 13.94
CA CYS A 68 5.38 6.45 13.65
C CYS A 68 5.70 6.38 12.14
N SER A 69 6.36 7.41 11.60
CA SER A 69 6.87 7.39 10.21
C SER A 69 7.91 6.29 9.95
N GLY A 70 8.57 5.82 11.01
CA GLY A 70 9.61 4.79 10.96
C GLY A 70 9.15 3.35 10.80
N PHE A 71 7.88 3.08 10.49
CA PHE A 71 7.38 1.72 10.25
C PHE A 71 8.08 1.11 9.01
N PRO A 72 8.55 -0.15 9.01
CA PRO A 72 8.29 -1.22 10.00
C PRO A 72 9.28 -1.29 11.17
N LYS A 73 10.37 -0.50 11.16
CA LYS A 73 11.42 -0.52 12.19
C LYS A 73 10.91 -0.02 13.54
N CYS A 74 10.08 1.02 13.55
CA CYS A 74 9.39 1.51 14.74
C CYS A 74 7.87 1.30 14.61
N ARG A 75 7.28 0.57 15.56
CA ARG A 75 5.82 0.32 15.65
C ARG A 75 5.15 1.20 16.73
N GLY A 76 5.70 2.38 16.99
CA GLY A 76 5.13 3.34 17.93
C GLY A 76 3.77 3.85 17.44
N ARG A 77 2.79 3.90 18.35
CA ARG A 77 1.45 4.45 18.11
C ARG A 77 1.09 5.38 19.26
N MET A 78 0.42 6.47 18.95
CA MET A 78 -0.08 7.42 19.94
C MET A 78 -1.60 7.29 19.99
N GLY A 79 -2.13 7.28 21.22
CA GLY A 79 -3.57 7.21 21.43
C GLY A 79 -4.20 8.54 21.07
N TRP A 80 -5.07 8.54 20.05
CA TRP A 80 -5.85 9.73 19.67
C TRP A 80 -6.59 10.34 20.86
N ALA A 81 -7.10 9.49 21.77
CA ALA A 81 -7.80 9.87 22.99
C ALA A 81 -6.95 10.57 24.06
N LYS A 82 -5.62 10.68 23.88
CA LYS A 82 -4.74 11.38 24.84
C LYS A 82 -4.43 12.83 24.46
N LEU A 83 -4.76 13.24 23.25
CA LEU A 83 -4.51 14.62 22.77
C LEU A 83 -5.57 15.58 23.31
N GLU A 84 -5.24 16.86 23.42
CA GLU A 84 -6.23 17.88 23.76
C GLU A 84 -7.29 18.00 22.65
N GLU A 85 -8.50 18.38 23.02
CA GLU A 85 -9.64 18.42 22.09
C GLU A 85 -9.43 19.45 20.95
N ASP A 86 -8.73 20.55 21.22
CA ASP A 86 -8.43 21.58 20.22
C ASP A 86 -7.37 21.13 19.20
N GLU A 87 -6.36 20.37 19.65
CA GLU A 87 -5.34 19.78 18.78
C GLU A 87 -5.97 18.75 17.85
N ARG A 88 -6.89 17.92 18.36
CA ARG A 88 -7.61 16.93 17.54
C ARG A 88 -8.40 17.58 16.42
N LYS A 89 -9.16 18.63 16.70
CA LYS A 89 -9.95 19.35 15.70
C LYS A 89 -9.06 19.96 14.61
N THR A 90 -7.92 20.51 15.01
CA THR A 90 -6.93 21.07 14.09
C THR A 90 -6.35 19.99 13.18
N LEU A 91 -5.96 18.86 13.75
CA LEU A 91 -5.43 17.71 13.02
C LEU A 91 -6.48 17.06 12.10
N GLU A 92 -7.75 17.00 12.52
CA GLU A 92 -8.84 16.52 11.67
C GLU A 92 -9.10 17.43 10.48
N LEU A 93 -9.07 18.75 10.69
CA LEU A 93 -9.22 19.72 9.62
C LEU A 93 -8.05 19.60 8.63
N ALA A 94 -6.82 19.49 9.14
CA ALA A 94 -5.63 19.28 8.33
C ALA A 94 -5.72 17.97 7.52
N LEU A 95 -6.15 16.87 8.16
CA LEU A 95 -6.36 15.59 7.49
C LEU A 95 -7.41 15.69 6.37
N LYS A 96 -8.54 16.36 6.63
CA LYS A 96 -9.58 16.58 5.61
C LYS A 96 -9.07 17.38 4.42
N ASN A 97 -8.24 18.40 4.66
CA ASN A 97 -7.64 19.19 3.60
C ASN A 97 -6.63 18.36 2.78
N HIS A 98 -5.80 17.57 3.46
CA HIS A 98 -4.84 16.66 2.82
C HIS A 98 -5.53 15.60 1.95
N LEU A 99 -6.60 14.97 2.46
CA LEU A 99 -7.37 13.98 1.69
C LEU A 99 -8.05 14.57 0.45
N LYS A 100 -8.46 15.85 0.50
CA LYS A 100 -8.97 16.56 -0.68
C LYS A 100 -7.90 16.81 -1.73
N GLN A 101 -6.67 17.09 -1.31
CA GLN A 101 -5.54 17.31 -2.22
C GLN A 101 -5.03 16.00 -2.84
N HIS A 102 -5.19 14.88 -2.15
CA HIS A 102 -4.77 13.56 -2.60
C HIS A 102 -5.96 12.59 -2.67
N PRO A 103 -6.87 12.76 -3.66
CA PRO A 103 -7.99 11.86 -3.83
C PRO A 103 -7.51 10.44 -4.16
N MET A 104 -8.25 9.45 -3.67
CA MET A 104 -7.98 8.05 -4.03
C MET A 104 -8.14 7.86 -5.55
N PRO A 105 -7.17 7.26 -6.24
CA PRO A 105 -7.29 7.01 -7.66
C PRO A 105 -8.37 5.96 -7.90
N VAL A 106 -9.36 6.30 -8.73
CA VAL A 106 -10.36 5.35 -9.22
C VAL A 106 -9.70 4.51 -10.30
N ILE A 107 -9.57 3.21 -10.06
CA ILE A 107 -8.97 2.29 -11.03
C ILE A 107 -10.10 1.75 -11.89
N THR A 108 -10.02 1.99 -13.20
CA THR A 108 -11.01 1.52 -14.18
C THR A 108 -10.46 0.35 -14.99
N ARG A 109 -11.36 -0.47 -15.54
CA ARG A 109 -11.02 -1.43 -16.61
C ARG A 109 -10.77 -0.66 -17.92
N MET A 110 -10.38 -1.39 -18.97
CA MET A 110 -10.28 -0.82 -20.33
C MET A 110 -11.62 -0.28 -20.85
N ASP A 111 -12.75 -0.81 -20.34
CA ASP A 111 -14.11 -0.40 -20.69
C ASP A 111 -14.66 0.72 -19.78
N ASP A 112 -13.77 1.47 -19.11
CA ASP A 112 -14.10 2.55 -18.14
C ASP A 112 -14.93 2.14 -16.91
N THR A 113 -15.22 0.86 -16.74
CA THR A 113 -15.93 0.35 -15.55
C THR A 113 -15.05 0.45 -14.31
N PRO A 114 -15.51 1.11 -13.22
CA PRO A 114 -14.76 1.21 -11.97
C PRO A 114 -14.56 -0.16 -11.31
N ILE A 115 -13.35 -0.41 -10.81
CA ILE A 115 -13.03 -1.61 -10.02
C ILE A 115 -13.15 -1.24 -8.54
N GLU A 116 -14.13 -1.85 -7.86
CA GLU A 116 -14.32 -1.65 -6.43
C GLU A 116 -13.27 -2.41 -5.60
N ALA A 117 -13.03 -1.94 -4.38
CA ALA A 117 -12.16 -2.64 -3.45
C ALA A 117 -12.73 -4.04 -3.15
N GLY A 118 -11.92 -5.08 -3.37
CA GLY A 118 -12.33 -6.46 -3.13
C GLY A 118 -12.90 -7.20 -4.34
N THR A 119 -12.97 -6.60 -5.53
CA THR A 119 -13.31 -7.35 -6.76
C THR A 119 -12.34 -8.53 -6.92
N PRO A 120 -12.84 -9.77 -7.11
CA PRO A 120 -12.00 -10.94 -7.23
C PRO A 120 -11.22 -10.88 -8.55
N ILE A 121 -9.95 -11.29 -8.50
CA ILE A 121 -9.09 -11.21 -9.69
C ILE A 121 -9.60 -12.07 -10.85
N GLY A 122 -10.36 -13.14 -10.56
CA GLY A 122 -10.98 -13.99 -11.58
C GLY A 122 -11.80 -13.21 -12.59
N ASP A 123 -12.55 -12.21 -12.12
CA ASP A 123 -13.43 -11.37 -12.95
C ASP A 123 -12.67 -10.32 -13.77
N LEU A 124 -11.36 -10.20 -13.51
CA LEU A 124 -10.45 -9.23 -14.13
C LEU A 124 -9.43 -9.90 -15.06
N LEU A 125 -9.42 -11.24 -15.12
CA LEU A 125 -8.55 -11.98 -16.03
C LEU A 125 -9.14 -11.95 -17.43
N VAL A 126 -8.38 -11.39 -18.38
CA VAL A 126 -8.70 -11.53 -19.81
C VAL A 126 -8.27 -12.95 -20.25
N PRO A 127 -9.19 -13.80 -20.74
CA PRO A 127 -8.81 -15.13 -21.23
C PRO A 127 -7.84 -15.00 -22.41
N GLY A 128 -6.65 -15.62 -22.29
CA GLY A 128 -5.62 -15.65 -23.34
C GLY A 128 -4.37 -14.80 -23.13
N GLY A 129 -4.29 -14.01 -22.04
CA GLY A 129 -3.17 -13.10 -21.77
C GLY A 129 -2.02 -13.66 -20.93
N VAL A 130 -1.55 -14.89 -21.17
CA VAL A 130 -0.36 -15.42 -20.49
C VAL A 130 0.88 -14.87 -21.19
N ALA A 131 1.38 -13.72 -20.73
CA ALA A 131 2.66 -13.19 -21.17
C ALA A 131 3.79 -14.02 -20.52
N VAL A 132 4.50 -14.81 -21.33
CA VAL A 132 5.76 -15.44 -20.92
C VAL A 132 6.82 -14.34 -20.91
N LEU A 133 7.10 -13.79 -19.72
CA LEU A 133 8.15 -12.79 -19.56
C LEU A 133 9.51 -13.49 -19.47
N SER A 134 10.49 -12.99 -20.20
CA SER A 134 11.88 -13.40 -20.07
C SER A 134 12.34 -13.14 -18.63
N LEU A 135 12.92 -14.16 -17.99
CA LEU A 135 13.46 -14.03 -16.65
C LEU A 135 14.60 -12.99 -16.67
N HIS A 136 14.52 -11.99 -15.78
CA HIS A 136 15.62 -11.05 -15.59
C HIS A 136 16.84 -11.82 -15.03
N PRO A 137 18.07 -11.55 -15.48
CA PRO A 137 19.28 -12.31 -15.11
C PRO A 137 19.55 -12.41 -13.60
N ASP A 138 18.98 -11.52 -12.79
CA ASP A 138 19.09 -11.58 -11.32
C ASP A 138 18.25 -12.70 -10.68
N ALA A 139 17.25 -13.24 -11.39
CA ALA A 139 16.44 -14.36 -10.88
C ALA A 139 17.23 -15.69 -10.85
N GLY A 140 18.30 -15.82 -11.63
CA GLY A 140 19.14 -17.02 -11.66
C GLY A 140 20.11 -17.15 -10.48
N LYS A 141 20.24 -16.12 -9.62
CA LYS A 141 21.17 -16.15 -8.49
C LYS A 141 20.62 -16.79 -7.21
N GLU A 142 19.32 -17.09 -7.14
CA GLU A 142 18.71 -17.69 -5.94
C GLU A 142 18.73 -19.24 -5.94
N GLU A 143 19.00 -19.93 -7.06
CA GLU A 143 19.02 -21.41 -7.09
C GLU A 143 20.30 -22.05 -6.53
N GLU A 144 21.42 -21.34 -6.40
CA GLU A 144 22.67 -21.96 -5.92
C GLU A 144 22.84 -22.01 -4.38
N VAL A 145 21.94 -21.38 -3.59
CA VAL A 145 22.15 -21.30 -2.12
C VAL A 145 21.36 -22.37 -1.33
N SER A 146 20.51 -23.18 -1.97
CA SER A 146 19.67 -24.16 -1.26
C SER A 146 20.27 -25.58 -1.09
N SER A 147 21.48 -25.87 -1.59
CA SER A 147 22.09 -27.21 -1.49
C SER A 147 23.22 -27.38 -0.46
N ALA A 148 23.54 -26.34 0.32
CA ALA A 148 24.61 -26.37 1.33
C ALA A 148 24.06 -26.17 2.76
N ALA A 149 23.22 -27.10 3.21
CA ALA A 149 22.99 -27.35 4.64
C ALA A 149 22.73 -28.85 4.83
N SER A 150 23.82 -29.61 4.87
CA SER A 150 23.89 -30.94 5.48
C SER A 150 24.09 -30.82 6.98
#